data_AF-A0A396JF28-F1
#
_entry.id   AF-A0A396JF28-F1
#
_cell.length_a   1.000
_cell.length_b   1.000
_cell.length_c   1.000
_cell.angle_alpha   90.00
_cell.angle_beta   90.00
_cell.angle_gamma   90.00
#
_symmetry.space_group_name_H-M   'P 1'
#
loop_
_entity.id
_entity.type
_entity.pdbx_description
1 polymer ?
#
loop_
_entity_poly.entity_id
_entity_poly.type
_entity_poly.pdbx_seq_one_letter_code
_entity_poly.pdbx_strand_id
1 'polypeptide(L)'
;MKQKLKKNNKQYEGLITKCRENPESYGEHSDEEYESHDDIIDADPSITWDTVNKKFKELVAARGRNKTGRFEQVEQLTYLTKLAKTPAQKLQILFSVVFAQFDVNPSLIGGHLPINVWKKCVQNMLVILDILVQHPNIKVDDSVEQEENEIKKGANYNGPIRVSGNLVAFIEKIYAELQDEPKFVVLAQNVQEYLERIGDFKVSSKVALMRVELISYKLQEVYDTMRTLAELENSRNLMDGLVSLIYKYGDERTHHMDVSTQILFNRAMSR
;
A
#
# COMPACT_ATOMS: atom_id res chain seq x y z
N MET A 1 -18.27 0.65 -9.06
CA MET A 1 -16.86 0.67 -8.59
C MET A 1 -16.11 -0.64 -8.88
N LYS A 2 -16.61 -1.82 -8.49
CA LYS A 2 -16.10 -3.14 -8.96
C LYS A 2 -15.94 -3.24 -10.50
N GLN A 3 -16.87 -2.63 -11.25
CA GLN A 3 -16.80 -2.55 -12.73
C GLN A 3 -15.78 -1.55 -13.29
N LYS A 4 -15.45 -0.46 -12.57
CA LYS A 4 -14.42 0.51 -13.00
C LYS A 4 -13.01 0.02 -12.66
N LEU A 5 -12.85 -0.65 -11.51
CA LEU A 5 -11.68 -1.44 -11.12
C LEU A 5 -11.35 -2.56 -12.14
N LYS A 6 -12.37 -3.18 -12.76
CA LYS A 6 -12.17 -4.11 -13.89
C LYS A 6 -11.74 -3.41 -15.18
N LYS A 7 -12.30 -2.24 -15.49
CA LYS A 7 -12.09 -1.57 -16.79
C LYS A 7 -10.70 -0.95 -16.96
N ASN A 8 -10.09 -0.43 -15.89
CA ASN A 8 -8.77 0.22 -15.94
C ASN A 8 -7.60 -0.76 -15.73
N ASN A 9 -7.89 -2.02 -15.38
CA ASN A 9 -6.90 -3.07 -15.15
C ASN A 9 -6.65 -3.92 -16.39
N LYS A 10 -7.20 -3.61 -17.57
CA LYS A 10 -7.16 -4.49 -18.74
C LYS A 10 -5.75 -4.90 -19.17
N GLN A 11 -4.77 -4.03 -18.95
CA GLN A 11 -3.34 -4.28 -19.21
C GLN A 11 -2.70 -5.24 -18.19
N TYR A 12 -3.19 -5.24 -16.94
CA TYR A 12 -2.70 -6.11 -15.87
C TYR A 12 -3.66 -7.24 -15.53
N GLU A 13 -4.83 -7.35 -16.19
CA GLU A 13 -5.82 -8.39 -15.90
C GLU A 13 -5.23 -9.79 -16.06
N GLY A 14 -4.34 -9.98 -17.05
CA GLY A 14 -3.59 -11.23 -17.23
C GLY A 14 -2.63 -11.51 -16.06
N LEU A 15 -1.86 -10.51 -15.62
CA LEU A 15 -0.94 -10.64 -14.47
C LEU A 15 -1.68 -10.78 -13.14
N ILE A 16 -2.79 -10.07 -12.96
CA ILE A 16 -3.67 -10.11 -11.78
C ILE A 16 -4.41 -11.44 -11.70
N THR A 17 -4.89 -11.96 -12.84
CA THR A 17 -5.53 -13.28 -12.92
C THR A 17 -4.51 -14.39 -12.71
N LYS A 18 -3.33 -14.30 -13.33
CA LYS A 18 -2.23 -15.25 -13.12
C LYS A 18 -1.69 -15.23 -11.68
N CYS A 19 -1.65 -14.07 -11.02
CA CYS A 19 -1.34 -13.95 -9.59
C CYS A 19 -2.47 -14.46 -8.66
N ARG A 20 -3.72 -14.54 -9.15
CA ARG A 20 -4.88 -15.08 -8.41
C ARG A 20 -5.06 -16.58 -8.61
N GLU A 21 -4.72 -17.09 -9.79
CA GLU A 21 -4.85 -18.49 -10.18
C GLU A 21 -3.61 -19.32 -9.82
N ASN A 22 -2.43 -18.70 -9.72
CA ASN A 22 -1.21 -19.40 -9.32
C ASN A 22 -0.30 -18.51 -8.44
N PRO A 23 -0.67 -18.26 -7.17
CA PRO A 23 0.10 -17.39 -6.25
C PRO A 23 1.53 -17.88 -5.96
N GLU A 24 1.78 -19.18 -6.18
CA GLU A 24 3.01 -19.91 -5.85
C GLU A 24 4.02 -19.95 -7.01
N SER A 25 3.59 -19.75 -8.26
CA SER A 25 4.43 -19.87 -9.45
C SER A 25 5.57 -18.82 -9.58
N TYR A 26 5.61 -17.80 -8.72
CA TYR A 26 6.70 -16.82 -8.64
C TYR A 26 7.49 -16.92 -7.32
N GLY A 27 7.41 -18.06 -6.65
CA GLY A 27 8.08 -18.31 -5.38
C GLY A 27 8.51 -19.76 -5.25
N GLU A 28 9.31 -20.28 -6.18
CA GLU A 28 10.07 -21.49 -5.84
C GLU A 28 11.10 -21.11 -4.76
N HIS A 29 11.00 -21.82 -3.63
CA HIS A 29 11.80 -21.76 -2.40
C HIS A 29 11.31 -20.81 -1.31
N SER A 30 10.18 -21.16 -0.69
CA SER A 30 10.19 -21.87 0.60
C SER A 30 8.75 -22.00 1.09
N ASP A 31 8.19 -23.19 0.88
CA ASP A 31 6.89 -23.58 1.42
C ASP A 31 6.99 -23.65 2.94
N GLU A 32 6.45 -22.65 3.60
CA GLU A 32 5.80 -22.84 4.88
C GLU A 32 4.37 -22.34 4.71
N GLU A 33 3.49 -23.27 4.34
CA GLU A 33 2.04 -23.13 4.46
C GLU A 33 1.71 -22.83 5.92
N TYR A 34 1.52 -21.56 6.25
CA TYR A 34 0.84 -21.20 7.48
C TYR A 34 -0.65 -21.32 7.22
N GLU A 35 -1.23 -22.41 7.72
CA GLU A 35 -2.67 -22.57 7.88
C GLU A 35 -3.26 -21.26 8.38
N SER A 36 -4.09 -20.66 7.54
CA SER A 36 -5.14 -19.76 7.97
C SER A 36 -6.04 -20.57 8.90
N HIS A 37 -5.69 -20.64 10.18
CA HIS A 37 -6.63 -20.89 11.25
C HIS A 37 -7.60 -19.70 11.23
N ASP A 38 -8.58 -19.78 10.34
CA ASP A 38 -9.91 -19.20 10.50
C ASP A 38 -10.59 -19.93 11.67
N ASP A 39 -9.93 -19.93 12.83
CA ASP A 39 -10.62 -20.12 14.08
C ASP A 39 -11.52 -18.90 14.17
N ILE A 40 -12.83 -19.17 14.10
CA ILE A 40 -13.88 -18.26 14.49
C ILE A 40 -13.56 -17.89 15.94
N ILE A 41 -12.79 -16.81 16.12
CA ILE A 41 -12.56 -16.22 17.43
C ILE A 41 -13.92 -15.66 17.81
N ASP A 42 -14.68 -16.44 18.59
CA ASP A 42 -15.74 -15.92 19.44
C ASP A 42 -15.09 -14.81 20.27
N ALA A 43 -15.22 -13.58 19.79
CA ALA A 43 -14.69 -12.43 20.49
C ALA A 43 -15.36 -12.41 21.86
N ASP A 44 -14.57 -12.66 22.90
CA ASP A 44 -15.05 -12.63 24.28
C ASP A 44 -15.90 -11.35 24.45
N PRO A 45 -17.18 -11.47 24.85
CA PRO A 45 -18.08 -10.35 25.06
C PRO A 45 -17.50 -9.26 25.99
N SER A 46 -16.49 -9.58 26.79
CA SER A 46 -15.75 -8.65 27.65
C SER A 46 -14.84 -7.67 26.89
N ILE A 47 -14.48 -7.96 25.63
CA ILE A 47 -13.57 -7.12 24.85
C ILE A 47 -14.32 -5.89 24.35
N THR A 48 -14.08 -4.75 25.00
CA THR A 48 -14.64 -3.45 24.63
C THR A 48 -13.68 -2.64 23.76
N TRP A 49 -14.18 -1.53 23.18
CA TRP A 49 -13.34 -0.57 22.46
C TRP A 49 -12.20 -0.04 23.35
N ASP A 50 -12.50 0.29 24.61
CA ASP A 50 -11.53 0.87 25.55
C ASP A 50 -10.44 -0.15 25.93
N THR A 51 -10.80 -1.43 26.11
CA THR A 51 -9.83 -2.50 26.34
C THR A 51 -8.85 -2.63 25.17
N VAL A 52 -9.36 -2.62 23.93
CA VAL A 52 -8.55 -2.68 22.72
C VAL A 52 -7.65 -1.45 22.59
N ASN A 53 -8.19 -0.26 22.81
CA ASN A 53 -7.42 0.99 22.69
C ASN A 53 -6.34 1.13 23.77
N LYS A 54 -6.64 0.69 25.00
CA LYS A 54 -5.64 0.62 26.07
C LYS A 54 -4.50 -0.31 25.68
N LYS A 55 -4.81 -1.52 25.20
CA LYS A 55 -3.79 -2.48 24.77
C LYS A 55 -2.96 -1.96 23.59
N PHE A 56 -3.62 -1.30 22.63
CA PHE A 56 -2.96 -0.66 21.50
C PHE A 56 -1.91 0.37 21.97
N LYS A 57 -2.29 1.28 22.88
CA LYS A 57 -1.37 2.29 23.43
C LYS A 57 -0.19 1.66 24.17
N GLU A 58 -0.42 0.59 24.93
CA GLU A 58 0.67 -0.16 25.59
C GLU A 58 1.67 -0.71 24.57
N LEU A 59 1.20 -1.31 23.48
CA LEU A 59 2.05 -1.85 22.41
C LEU A 59 2.83 -0.76 21.66
N VAL A 60 2.20 0.37 21.38
CA VAL A 60 2.86 1.52 20.73
C VAL A 60 3.90 2.14 21.66
N ALA A 61 3.61 2.26 22.96
CA ALA A 61 4.55 2.79 23.95
C ALA A 61 5.72 1.84 24.27
N ALA A 62 5.54 0.53 24.05
CA ALA A 62 6.60 -0.47 24.17
C ALA A 62 7.54 -0.51 22.96
N ARG A 63 7.14 0.07 21.82
CA ARG A 63 7.96 0.15 20.59
C ARG A 63 9.33 0.75 20.89
N GLY A 64 10.39 0.13 20.37
CA GLY A 64 11.76 0.61 20.51
C GLY A 64 12.40 0.35 21.88
N ARG A 65 11.70 -0.29 22.83
CA ARG A 65 12.32 -0.79 24.06
C ARG A 65 12.95 -2.15 23.78
N ASN A 66 14.24 -2.30 24.11
CA ASN A 66 15.05 -3.50 23.84
C ASN A 66 14.49 -4.86 24.34
N LYS A 67 13.39 -4.87 25.12
CA LYS A 67 12.80 -6.07 25.70
C LYS A 67 11.72 -6.74 24.85
N THR A 68 11.10 -6.04 23.89
CA THR A 68 10.03 -6.61 23.05
C THR A 68 10.60 -6.96 21.68
N GLY A 69 10.37 -8.20 21.22
CA GLY A 69 10.80 -8.63 19.89
C GLY A 69 10.03 -7.86 18.80
N ARG A 70 10.71 -7.43 17.73
CA ARG A 70 10.06 -6.66 16.65
C ARG A 70 9.00 -7.49 15.91
N PHE A 71 9.26 -8.80 15.74
CA PHE A 71 8.28 -9.75 15.19
C PHE A 71 7.09 -9.94 16.12
N GLU A 72 7.33 -10.14 17.42
CA GLU A 72 6.27 -10.25 18.43
C GLU A 72 5.37 -9.01 18.45
N GLN A 73 5.96 -7.82 18.29
CA GLN A 73 5.20 -6.59 18.19
C GLN A 73 4.28 -6.56 16.96
N VAL A 74 4.75 -7.03 15.79
CA VAL A 74 3.94 -7.16 14.58
C VAL A 74 2.80 -8.14 14.79
N GLU A 75 3.05 -9.29 15.42
CA GLU A 75 2.03 -10.31 15.71
C GLU A 75 0.95 -9.79 16.67
N GLN A 76 1.36 -9.17 17.78
CA GLN A 76 0.44 -8.62 18.79
C GLN A 76 -0.45 -7.53 18.20
N LEU A 77 0.13 -6.60 17.40
CA LEU A 77 -0.65 -5.59 16.71
C LEU A 77 -1.58 -6.21 15.65
N THR A 78 -1.12 -7.21 14.90
CA THR A 78 -1.92 -7.92 13.89
C THR A 78 -3.11 -8.61 14.54
N TYR A 79 -2.93 -9.29 15.66
CA TYR A 79 -4.01 -9.88 16.44
C TYR A 79 -5.01 -8.81 16.90
N LEU A 80 -4.51 -7.67 17.38
CA LEU A 80 -5.35 -6.57 17.84
C LEU A 80 -6.24 -5.98 16.72
N THR A 81 -5.82 -6.05 15.44
CA THR A 81 -6.68 -5.64 14.31
C THR A 81 -7.95 -6.48 14.19
N LYS A 82 -7.93 -7.75 14.63
CA LYS A 82 -9.10 -8.64 14.63
C LYS A 82 -10.10 -8.24 15.72
N LEU A 83 -9.64 -7.59 16.78
CA LEU A 83 -10.45 -7.19 17.93
C LEU A 83 -11.03 -5.77 17.82
N ALA A 84 -10.62 -5.01 16.81
CA ALA A 84 -11.06 -3.64 16.59
C ALA A 84 -12.58 -3.52 16.47
N LYS A 85 -13.17 -2.51 17.12
CA LYS A 85 -14.63 -2.32 17.20
C LYS A 85 -15.18 -1.34 16.18
N THR A 86 -14.33 -0.49 15.62
CA THR A 86 -14.71 0.46 14.56
C THR A 86 -13.73 0.35 13.38
N PRO A 87 -14.17 0.68 12.16
CA PRO A 87 -13.27 0.72 11.00
C PRO A 87 -12.10 1.68 11.23
N ALA A 88 -12.34 2.81 11.91
CA ALA A 88 -11.31 3.80 12.23
C ALA A 88 -10.27 3.27 13.24
N GLN A 89 -10.71 2.54 14.28
CA GLN A 89 -9.80 1.87 15.22
C GLN A 89 -8.98 0.79 14.51
N LYS A 90 -9.62 -0.02 13.64
CA LYS A 90 -8.92 -1.04 12.85
C LYS A 90 -7.85 -0.42 11.93
N LEU A 91 -8.20 0.68 11.27
CA LEU A 91 -7.32 1.43 10.37
C LEU A 91 -6.09 1.97 11.12
N GLN A 92 -6.29 2.56 12.30
CA GLN A 92 -5.20 3.06 13.15
C GLN A 92 -4.23 1.94 13.57
N ILE A 93 -4.77 0.79 13.99
CA ILE A 93 -3.95 -0.36 14.37
C ILE A 93 -3.18 -0.88 13.14
N LEU A 94 -3.82 -0.99 11.98
CA LEU A 94 -3.18 -1.42 10.72
C LEU A 94 -2.02 -0.50 10.33
N PHE A 95 -2.15 0.82 10.46
CA PHE A 95 -1.03 1.74 10.23
C PHE A 95 0.14 1.45 11.16
N SER A 96 -0.14 1.14 12.43
CA SER A 96 0.91 0.76 13.38
C SER A 96 1.54 -0.60 13.08
N VAL A 97 0.78 -1.56 12.54
CA VAL A 97 1.31 -2.84 12.03
C VAL A 97 2.29 -2.59 10.89
N VAL A 98 1.90 -1.79 9.89
CA VAL A 98 2.76 -1.46 8.74
C VAL A 98 4.05 -0.76 9.19
N PHE A 99 3.95 0.20 10.12
CA PHE A 99 5.12 0.82 10.73
C PHE A 99 6.03 -0.21 11.43
N ALA A 100 5.46 -1.08 12.26
CA ALA A 100 6.23 -2.10 12.97
C ALA A 100 6.90 -3.08 12.00
N GLN A 101 6.24 -3.45 10.89
CA GLN A 101 6.82 -4.29 9.84
C GLN A 101 8.05 -3.65 9.21
N PHE A 102 8.04 -2.33 8.99
CA PHE A 102 9.22 -1.63 8.49
C PHE A 102 10.38 -1.53 9.49
N ASP A 103 10.12 -1.72 10.78
CA ASP A 103 11.14 -1.77 11.83
C ASP A 103 11.74 -3.18 11.99
N VAL A 104 11.13 -4.20 11.38
CA VAL A 104 11.67 -5.57 11.24
C VAL A 104 12.80 -5.56 10.20
N ASN A 105 13.88 -4.81 10.49
CA ASN A 105 15.10 -4.85 9.70
C ASN A 105 16.07 -5.90 10.32
N PRO A 106 16.48 -6.94 9.57
CA PRO A 106 17.32 -8.02 10.09
C PRO A 106 18.71 -7.61 10.55
N SER A 107 19.29 -6.47 10.12
CA SER A 107 20.67 -6.09 10.51
C SER A 107 21.04 -4.63 10.26
N LEU A 108 21.93 -4.12 11.12
CA LEU A 108 22.59 -2.79 11.10
C LEU A 108 23.51 -2.54 9.88
N ILE A 109 23.49 -3.41 8.86
CA ILE A 109 24.40 -3.37 7.71
C ILE A 109 23.58 -3.75 6.47
N GLY A 110 23.00 -2.75 5.80
CA GLY A 110 22.49 -2.86 4.42
C GLY A 110 21.40 -3.91 4.15
N GLY A 111 20.62 -4.35 5.14
CA GLY A 111 19.66 -5.44 4.98
C GLY A 111 18.30 -4.99 4.43
N HIS A 112 17.93 -5.55 3.28
CA HIS A 112 16.57 -5.50 2.73
C HIS A 112 15.55 -6.18 3.66
N LEU A 113 14.27 -5.80 3.55
CA LEU A 113 13.18 -6.47 4.27
C LEU A 113 13.03 -7.94 3.84
N PRO A 114 12.84 -8.89 4.78
CA PRO A 114 12.56 -10.28 4.43
C PRO A 114 11.35 -10.41 3.51
N ILE A 115 11.40 -11.39 2.59
CA ILE A 115 10.40 -11.52 1.51
C ILE A 115 8.96 -11.66 2.03
N ASN A 116 8.81 -12.41 3.10
CA ASN A 116 7.55 -12.65 3.79
C ASN A 116 7.00 -11.38 4.48
N VAL A 117 7.87 -10.58 5.10
CA VAL A 117 7.48 -9.35 5.82
C VAL A 117 6.97 -8.30 4.84
N TRP A 118 7.64 -8.11 3.70
CA TRP A 118 7.20 -7.11 2.74
C TRP A 118 5.93 -7.52 2.01
N LYS A 119 5.78 -8.82 1.65
CA LYS A 119 4.53 -9.33 1.05
C LYS A 119 3.35 -9.04 1.97
N LYS A 120 3.55 -9.24 3.28
CA LYS A 120 2.54 -8.92 4.30
C LYS A 120 2.30 -7.42 4.43
N CYS A 121 3.33 -6.59 4.32
CA CYS A 121 3.20 -5.13 4.30
C CYS A 121 2.31 -4.66 3.15
N VAL A 122 2.55 -5.15 1.93
CA VAL A 122 1.72 -4.84 0.75
C VAL A 122 0.27 -5.30 0.97
N GLN A 123 0.05 -6.50 1.51
CA GLN A 123 -1.30 -6.98 1.83
C GLN A 123 -2.01 -6.06 2.84
N ASN A 124 -1.34 -5.67 3.92
CA ASN A 124 -1.89 -4.76 4.93
C ASN A 124 -2.24 -3.39 4.32
N MET A 125 -1.40 -2.88 3.42
CA MET A 125 -1.68 -1.64 2.67
C MET A 125 -2.92 -1.76 1.78
N LEU A 126 -3.13 -2.90 1.13
CA LEU A 126 -4.35 -3.14 0.34
C LEU A 126 -5.60 -3.21 1.23
N VAL A 127 -5.52 -3.81 2.42
CA VAL A 127 -6.62 -3.82 3.40
C VAL A 127 -6.94 -2.41 3.89
N ILE A 128 -5.91 -1.60 4.16
CA ILE A 128 -6.05 -0.18 4.53
C ILE A 128 -6.83 0.57 3.44
N LEU A 129 -6.44 0.42 2.18
CA LEU A 129 -7.11 1.07 1.05
C LEU A 129 -8.55 0.59 0.89
N ASP A 130 -8.82 -0.69 1.10
CA ASP A 130 -10.18 -1.25 1.05
C ASP A 130 -11.09 -0.63 2.12
N ILE A 131 -10.62 -0.48 3.36
CA ILE A 131 -11.35 0.23 4.42
C ILE A 131 -11.66 1.67 4.00
N LEU A 132 -10.67 2.38 3.46
CA LEU A 132 -10.82 3.77 3.01
C LEU A 132 -11.76 3.89 1.80
N VAL A 133 -11.85 2.87 0.96
CA VAL A 133 -12.82 2.82 -0.15
C VAL A 133 -14.23 2.58 0.37
N GLN A 134 -14.39 1.66 1.31
CA GLN A 134 -15.68 1.30 1.91
C GLN A 134 -16.25 2.38 2.83
N HIS A 135 -15.40 3.20 3.45
CA HIS A 135 -15.78 4.25 4.39
C HIS A 135 -15.29 5.65 3.94
N PRO A 136 -15.92 6.30 2.94
CA PRO A 136 -15.49 7.60 2.41
C PRO A 136 -15.52 8.76 3.42
N ASN A 137 -16.22 8.59 4.54
CA ASN A 137 -16.26 9.53 5.65
C ASN A 137 -14.97 9.51 6.50
N ILE A 138 -14.19 8.42 6.42
CA ILE A 138 -12.89 8.31 7.07
C ILE A 138 -11.82 8.99 6.20
N LYS A 139 -11.11 9.94 6.79
CA LYS A 139 -10.03 10.69 6.14
C LYS A 139 -8.72 10.45 6.88
N VAL A 140 -7.66 10.22 6.11
CA VAL A 140 -6.31 10.03 6.65
C VAL A 140 -5.59 11.38 6.62
N ASP A 141 -4.98 11.77 7.72
CA ASP A 141 -4.28 13.04 7.88
C ASP A 141 -3.04 12.82 8.76
N ASP A 142 -1.85 13.13 8.27
CA ASP A 142 -0.60 12.93 8.99
C ASP A 142 -0.20 14.12 9.87
N SER A 143 -0.91 15.25 9.77
CA SER A 143 -0.61 16.48 10.48
C SER A 143 -1.30 16.62 11.83
N VAL A 144 -2.20 15.69 12.16
CA VAL A 144 -3.04 15.75 13.36
C VAL A 144 -2.69 14.66 14.36
N GLU A 145 -2.71 15.02 15.64
CA GLU A 145 -2.70 14.05 16.72
C GLU A 145 -3.99 13.23 16.70
N GLN A 146 -3.88 11.95 17.04
CA GLN A 146 -5.03 11.07 17.01
C GLN A 146 -5.99 11.36 18.18
N GLU A 147 -7.20 11.80 17.88
CA GLU A 147 -8.27 11.95 18.86
C GLU A 147 -9.02 10.63 19.09
N GLU A 148 -9.07 10.16 20.35
CA GLU A 148 -9.76 8.91 20.71
C GLU A 148 -11.27 8.96 20.48
N ASN A 149 -11.91 10.08 20.82
CA ASN A 149 -13.34 10.24 20.65
C ASN A 149 -13.75 10.22 19.18
N GLU A 150 -12.82 10.59 18.28
CA GLU A 150 -13.06 10.54 16.84
C GLU A 150 -13.07 9.10 16.33
N ILE A 151 -12.08 8.28 16.70
CA ILE A 151 -12.00 6.87 16.26
C ILE A 151 -12.97 5.94 16.99
N LYS A 152 -13.57 6.38 18.10
CA LYS A 152 -14.71 5.71 18.77
C LYS A 152 -15.98 5.73 17.92
N LYS A 153 -16.09 6.64 16.95
CA LYS A 153 -17.27 6.75 16.08
C LYS A 153 -17.41 5.47 15.25
N GLY A 154 -18.60 4.87 15.34
CA GLY A 154 -18.91 3.61 14.65
C GLY A 154 -19.09 3.79 13.13
N ALA A 155 -19.24 2.66 12.43
CA ALA A 155 -19.39 2.63 10.96
C ALA A 155 -20.60 3.43 10.44
N ASN A 156 -21.65 3.60 11.26
CA ASN A 156 -22.87 4.32 10.91
C ASN A 156 -22.78 5.84 11.15
N TYR A 157 -21.62 6.36 11.55
CA TYR A 157 -21.44 7.79 11.78
C TYR A 157 -21.33 8.55 10.46
N ASN A 158 -22.24 9.48 10.23
CA ASN A 158 -22.37 10.19 8.94
C ASN A 158 -21.42 11.41 8.78
N GLY A 159 -20.72 11.81 9.85
CA GLY A 159 -19.77 12.93 9.80
C GLY A 159 -18.35 12.48 9.42
N PRO A 160 -17.42 13.44 9.23
CA PRO A 160 -16.02 13.13 8.99
C PRO A 160 -15.37 12.46 10.22
N ILE A 161 -14.52 11.48 9.97
CA ILE A 161 -13.66 10.81 10.96
C ILE A 161 -12.22 10.92 10.47
N ARG A 162 -11.36 11.63 11.19
CA ARG A 162 -9.93 11.71 10.91
C ARG A 162 -9.18 10.60 11.62
N VAL A 163 -8.25 9.99 10.88
CA VAL A 163 -7.34 8.97 11.39
C VAL A 163 -5.92 9.40 11.04
N SER A 164 -5.05 9.41 12.05
CA SER A 164 -3.64 9.74 11.87
C SER A 164 -2.92 8.63 11.11
N GLY A 165 -2.25 8.98 10.01
CA GLY A 165 -1.50 8.04 9.19
C GLY A 165 -0.90 8.68 7.95
N ASN A 166 0.10 8.05 7.35
CA ASN A 166 0.77 8.56 6.15
C ASN A 166 0.97 7.45 5.10
N LEU A 167 0.03 7.37 4.16
CA LEU A 167 0.08 6.40 3.06
C LEU A 167 1.27 6.62 2.11
N VAL A 168 1.71 7.86 1.99
CA VAL A 168 2.77 8.29 1.06
C VAL A 168 4.12 7.77 1.55
N ALA A 169 4.41 7.99 2.83
CA ALA A 169 5.63 7.51 3.46
C ALA A 169 5.73 5.98 3.38
N PHE A 170 4.59 5.29 3.50
CA PHE A 170 4.56 3.83 3.35
C PHE A 170 4.87 3.39 1.93
N ILE A 171 4.24 4.00 0.92
CA ILE A 171 4.51 3.61 -0.46
C ILE A 171 5.93 3.98 -0.89
N GLU A 172 6.46 5.13 -0.45
CA GLU A 172 7.87 5.52 -0.68
C GLU A 172 8.85 4.50 -0.11
N LYS A 173 8.58 4.02 1.12
CA LYS A 173 9.43 3.03 1.77
C LYS A 173 9.34 1.65 1.09
N ILE A 174 8.15 1.25 0.66
CA ILE A 174 7.96 0.01 -0.12
C ILE A 174 8.65 0.13 -1.48
N TYR A 175 8.55 1.28 -2.14
CA TYR A 175 9.18 1.55 -3.42
C TYR A 175 10.70 1.39 -3.34
N ALA A 176 11.34 1.96 -2.32
CA ALA A 176 12.78 1.87 -2.13
C ALA A 176 13.31 0.43 -1.98
N GLU A 177 12.45 -0.50 -1.55
CA GLU A 177 12.82 -1.89 -1.27
C GLU A 177 12.41 -2.87 -2.38
N LEU A 178 11.41 -2.53 -3.20
CA LEU A 178 10.70 -3.48 -4.08
C LEU A 178 10.44 -2.95 -5.50
N GLN A 179 11.42 -2.27 -6.08
CA GLN A 179 11.29 -1.68 -7.42
C GLN A 179 10.90 -2.70 -8.50
N ASP A 180 11.12 -4.00 -8.31
CA ASP A 180 10.86 -5.01 -9.34
C ASP A 180 9.54 -5.79 -9.19
N GLU A 181 8.81 -5.63 -8.08
CA GLU A 181 7.69 -6.50 -7.75
C GLU A 181 6.36 -6.10 -8.42
N PRO A 182 5.67 -6.98 -9.18
CA PRO A 182 4.38 -6.69 -9.80
C PRO A 182 3.30 -6.24 -8.80
N LYS A 183 3.37 -6.72 -7.55
CA LYS A 183 2.44 -6.33 -6.49
C LYS A 183 2.56 -4.84 -6.12
N PHE A 184 3.75 -4.26 -6.28
CA PHE A 184 3.95 -2.83 -6.06
C PHE A 184 3.21 -1.99 -7.10
N VAL A 185 3.16 -2.42 -8.38
CA VAL A 185 2.42 -1.72 -9.45
C VAL A 185 0.94 -1.54 -9.05
N VAL A 186 0.31 -2.63 -8.59
CA VAL A 186 -1.10 -2.64 -8.19
C VAL A 186 -1.31 -1.75 -6.96
N LEU A 187 -0.42 -1.84 -5.97
CA LEU A 187 -0.49 -0.99 -4.79
C LEU A 187 -0.37 0.50 -5.17
N ALA A 188 0.61 0.86 -5.98
CA ALA A 188 0.84 2.24 -6.41
C ALA A 188 -0.34 2.82 -7.19
N GLN A 189 -0.95 2.04 -8.07
CA GLN A 189 -2.17 2.45 -8.75
C GLN A 189 -3.31 2.71 -7.74
N ASN A 190 -3.55 1.80 -6.81
CA ASN A 190 -4.65 1.94 -5.85
C ASN A 190 -4.44 3.14 -4.90
N VAL A 191 -3.20 3.39 -4.48
CA VAL A 191 -2.85 4.57 -3.67
C VAL A 191 -3.08 5.86 -4.48
N GLN A 192 -2.65 5.92 -5.73
CA GLN A 192 -2.88 7.07 -6.61
C GLN A 192 -4.38 7.35 -6.78
N GLU A 193 -5.18 6.33 -7.13
CA GLU A 193 -6.63 6.46 -7.31
C GLU A 193 -7.33 6.94 -6.02
N TYR A 194 -6.87 6.46 -4.86
CA TYR A 194 -7.35 6.93 -3.57
C TYR A 194 -7.05 8.43 -3.35
N LEU A 195 -5.82 8.86 -3.62
CA LEU A 195 -5.36 10.25 -3.45
C LEU A 195 -6.13 11.21 -4.36
N GLU A 196 -6.30 10.86 -5.63
CA GLU A 196 -7.11 11.66 -6.57
C GLU A 196 -8.56 11.79 -6.11
N ARG A 197 -9.14 10.71 -5.58
CA ARG A 197 -10.53 10.71 -5.08
C ARG A 197 -10.73 11.66 -3.90
N ILE A 198 -9.74 11.77 -3.01
CA ILE A 198 -9.80 12.72 -1.89
C ILE A 198 -9.35 14.13 -2.27
N GLY A 199 -8.95 14.33 -3.54
CA GLY A 199 -8.54 15.62 -4.09
C GLY A 199 -7.07 15.98 -3.81
N ASP A 200 -6.26 15.04 -3.32
CA ASP A 200 -4.85 15.26 -3.05
C ASP A 200 -3.99 14.98 -4.30
N PHE A 201 -4.15 15.84 -5.30
CA PHE A 201 -3.46 15.70 -6.58
C PHE A 201 -1.95 15.94 -6.48
N LYS A 202 -1.49 16.75 -5.52
CA LYS A 202 -0.07 17.03 -5.31
C LYS A 202 0.67 15.78 -4.81
N VAL A 203 0.07 15.05 -3.89
CA VAL A 203 0.65 13.78 -3.44
C VAL A 203 0.43 12.70 -4.49
N SER A 204 -0.72 12.69 -5.16
CA SER A 204 -0.99 11.76 -6.27
C SER A 204 0.07 11.85 -7.37
N SER A 205 0.52 13.06 -7.75
CA SER A 205 1.59 13.21 -8.74
C SER A 205 2.92 12.59 -8.32
N LYS A 206 3.23 12.52 -7.01
CA LYS A 206 4.43 11.82 -6.53
C LYS A 206 4.33 10.31 -6.73
N VAL A 207 3.15 9.74 -6.46
CA VAL A 207 2.90 8.31 -6.71
C VAL A 207 2.92 8.02 -8.22
N ALA A 208 2.37 8.92 -9.04
CA ALA A 208 2.44 8.80 -10.49
C ALA A 208 3.89 8.79 -11.01
N LEU A 209 4.78 9.58 -10.42
CA LEU A 209 6.20 9.57 -10.74
C LEU A 209 6.85 8.20 -10.48
N MET A 210 6.62 7.60 -9.31
CA MET A 210 7.10 6.24 -9.00
C MET A 210 6.59 5.21 -10.03
N ARG A 211 5.34 5.36 -10.48
CA ARG A 211 4.77 4.48 -11.51
C ARG A 211 5.43 4.68 -12.87
N VAL A 212 5.76 5.92 -13.26
CA VAL A 212 6.49 6.23 -14.49
C VAL A 212 7.88 5.60 -14.47
N GLU A 213 8.62 5.73 -13.37
CA GLU A 213 9.94 5.11 -13.20
C GLU A 213 9.85 3.59 -13.31
N LEU A 214 8.89 2.98 -12.61
CA LEU A 214 8.63 1.54 -12.64
C LEU A 214 8.28 1.02 -14.03
N ILE A 215 7.40 1.72 -14.75
CA ILE A 215 7.03 1.36 -16.12
C ILE A 215 8.24 1.52 -17.05
N SER A 216 9.03 2.58 -16.90
CA SER A 216 10.20 2.84 -17.75
C SER A 216 11.29 1.78 -17.55
N TYR A 217 11.55 1.38 -16.31
CA TYR A 217 12.49 0.31 -15.98
C TYR A 217 12.03 -1.04 -16.55
N LYS A 218 10.75 -1.43 -16.32
CA LYS A 218 10.20 -2.67 -16.88
C LYS A 218 10.11 -2.64 -18.40
N LEU A 219 9.81 -1.49 -19.00
CA LEU A 219 9.76 -1.38 -20.45
C LEU A 219 11.15 -1.61 -21.05
N GLN A 220 12.23 -1.24 -20.37
CA GLN A 220 13.60 -1.53 -20.82
C GLN A 220 13.92 -3.04 -20.78
N GLU A 221 13.44 -3.79 -19.79
CA GLU A 221 13.64 -5.24 -19.68
C GLU A 221 12.69 -6.04 -20.59
N VAL A 222 11.44 -5.59 -20.70
CA VAL A 222 10.35 -6.31 -21.38
C VAL A 222 10.20 -5.83 -22.83
N TYR A 223 10.88 -4.79 -23.30
CA TYR A 223 10.80 -4.32 -24.71
C TYR A 223 11.06 -5.46 -25.70
N ASP A 224 12.02 -6.33 -25.39
CA ASP A 224 12.39 -7.47 -26.23
C ASP A 224 11.33 -8.60 -26.20
N THR A 225 10.38 -8.56 -25.26
CA THR A 225 9.36 -9.60 -25.02
C THR A 225 7.91 -9.13 -25.17
N MET A 226 7.62 -7.82 -25.15
CA MET A 226 6.30 -7.25 -25.46
C MET A 226 5.97 -7.55 -26.93
N ARG A 227 5.16 -8.59 -27.14
CA ARG A 227 5.01 -9.25 -28.43
C ARG A 227 3.95 -8.58 -29.32
N THR A 228 3.19 -7.60 -28.80
CA THR A 228 2.02 -7.05 -29.50
C THR A 228 1.86 -5.52 -29.40
N LEU A 229 1.42 -4.91 -30.51
CA LEU A 229 1.19 -3.46 -30.62
C LEU A 229 0.15 -2.92 -29.61
N ALA A 230 -0.84 -3.74 -29.22
CA ALA A 230 -1.88 -3.34 -28.28
C ALA A 230 -1.36 -3.14 -26.84
N GLU A 231 -0.35 -3.90 -26.43
CA GLU A 231 0.28 -3.76 -25.11
C GLU A 231 1.09 -2.46 -25.03
N LEU A 232 1.80 -2.13 -26.12
CA LEU A 232 2.54 -0.87 -26.27
C LEU A 232 1.60 0.35 -26.27
N GLU A 233 0.46 0.27 -26.97
CA GLU A 233 -0.51 1.37 -27.04
C GLU A 233 -1.18 1.64 -25.69
N ASN A 234 -1.53 0.59 -24.94
CA ASN A 234 -2.04 0.75 -23.57
C ASN A 234 -0.99 1.36 -22.62
N SER A 235 0.26 0.91 -22.72
CA SER A 235 1.38 1.46 -21.94
C SER A 235 1.59 2.95 -22.23
N ARG A 236 1.49 3.34 -23.51
CA ARG A 236 1.58 4.74 -23.93
C ARG A 236 0.47 5.62 -23.35
N ASN A 237 -0.78 5.20 -23.48
CA ASN A 237 -1.91 5.94 -22.94
C ASN A 237 -1.82 6.10 -21.41
N LEU A 238 -1.37 5.06 -20.72
CA LEU A 238 -1.12 5.12 -19.27
C LEU A 238 -0.04 6.16 -18.94
N MET A 239 1.10 6.09 -19.62
CA MET A 239 2.21 7.01 -19.42
C MET A 239 1.81 8.46 -19.69
N ASP A 240 1.10 8.73 -20.78
CA ASP A 240 0.61 10.08 -21.10
C ASP A 240 -0.29 10.64 -19.99
N GLY A 241 -1.15 9.80 -19.41
CA GLY A 241 -1.98 10.16 -18.25
C GLY A 241 -1.17 10.49 -17.00
N LEU A 242 -0.15 9.68 -16.68
CA LEU A 242 0.72 9.88 -15.52
C LEU A 242 1.57 11.16 -15.67
N VAL A 243 2.17 11.36 -16.85
CA VAL A 243 2.97 12.54 -17.15
C VAL A 243 2.13 13.81 -17.12
N SER A 244 0.90 13.76 -17.63
CA SER A 244 -0.03 14.89 -17.56
C SER A 244 -0.36 15.26 -16.11
N LEU A 245 -0.59 14.26 -15.24
CA LEU A 245 -0.82 14.50 -13.81
C LEU A 245 0.40 15.12 -13.13
N ILE A 246 1.60 14.60 -13.40
CA ILE A 246 2.87 15.13 -12.88
C ILE A 246 3.07 16.57 -13.34
N TYR A 247 2.89 16.86 -14.63
CA TYR A 247 3.03 18.20 -15.19
C TYR A 247 2.07 19.21 -14.55
N LYS A 248 0.85 18.79 -14.24
CA LYS A 248 -0.18 19.69 -13.71
C LYS A 248 -0.07 19.94 -12.20
N TYR A 249 0.42 18.97 -11.43
CA TYR A 249 0.34 19.01 -9.95
C TYR A 249 1.67 18.76 -9.22
N GLY A 250 2.74 18.41 -9.92
CA GLY A 250 4.07 18.21 -9.37
C GLY A 250 4.63 19.47 -8.71
N ASP A 251 5.56 19.29 -7.77
CA ASP A 251 6.44 20.38 -7.30
C ASP A 251 7.70 20.45 -8.17
N GLU A 252 8.54 21.49 -7.99
CA GLU A 252 9.77 21.65 -8.77
C GLU A 252 10.65 20.39 -8.77
N ARG A 253 10.70 19.65 -7.65
CA ARG A 253 11.47 18.40 -7.54
C ARG A 253 10.84 17.26 -8.34
N THR A 254 9.51 17.16 -8.31
CA THR A 254 8.71 16.20 -9.09
C THR A 254 8.75 16.52 -10.57
N HIS A 255 8.88 17.81 -10.95
CA HIS A 255 9.11 18.25 -12.32
C HIS A 255 10.57 18.08 -12.78
N HIS A 256 11.53 18.20 -11.86
CA HIS A 256 12.94 17.94 -12.09
C HIS A 256 13.26 16.44 -12.24
N MET A 257 12.27 15.56 -12.03
CA MET A 257 12.25 14.23 -12.61
C MET A 257 11.27 14.17 -13.80
N ASP A 258 11.66 13.81 -15.01
CA ASP A 258 12.99 13.73 -15.61
C ASP A 258 12.80 13.72 -17.14
N VAL A 259 13.28 14.77 -17.83
CA VAL A 259 13.42 14.77 -19.29
C VAL A 259 14.17 13.51 -19.74
N SER A 260 15.08 12.96 -18.93
CA SER A 260 15.79 11.71 -19.23
C SER A 260 14.91 10.46 -19.13
N THR A 261 13.90 10.40 -18.25
CA THR A 261 12.92 9.29 -18.19
C THR A 261 11.89 9.40 -19.31
N GLN A 262 11.44 10.62 -19.64
CA GLN A 262 10.65 10.87 -20.86
C GLN A 262 11.46 10.57 -22.13
N ILE A 263 12.76 10.89 -22.16
CA ILE A 263 13.68 10.55 -23.26
C ILE A 263 13.90 9.04 -23.31
N LEU A 264 14.09 8.35 -22.19
CA LEU A 264 14.26 6.89 -22.13
C LEU A 264 12.99 6.21 -22.63
N PHE A 265 11.81 6.67 -22.22
CA PHE A 265 10.54 6.18 -22.74
C PHE A 265 10.36 6.52 -24.24
N ASN A 266 10.58 7.77 -24.65
CA ASN A 266 10.49 8.16 -26.06
C ASN A 266 11.50 7.36 -26.91
N ARG A 267 12.69 7.08 -26.41
CA ARG A 267 13.73 6.28 -27.07
C ARG A 267 13.37 4.80 -27.12
N ALA A 268 12.74 4.26 -26.07
CA ALA A 268 12.16 2.93 -26.09
C ALA A 268 11.05 2.87 -27.15
N MET A 269 10.14 3.84 -27.19
CA MET A 269 8.98 3.88 -28.09
C MET A 269 9.25 4.33 -29.54
N SER A 270 10.44 4.86 -29.85
CA SER A 270 10.82 5.33 -31.20
C SER A 270 11.58 4.29 -32.04
N ARG A 271 11.69 3.05 -31.56
CA ARG A 271 12.31 1.92 -32.27
C ARG A 271 11.23 0.92 -32.67
#